data_AF-A0A961SBB2-F1
#
_entry.id   AF-A0A961SBB2-F1
#
_cell.length_a   1.000
_cell.length_b   1.000
_cell.length_c   1.000
_cell.angle_alpha   90.00
_cell.angle_beta   90.00
_cell.angle_gamma   90.00
#
_symmetry.space_group_name_H-M   'P 1'
#
loop_
_entity.id
_entity.type
_entity.pdbx_description
1 polymer ?
#
loop_
_entity_poly.entity_id
_entity_poly.type
_entity_poly.pdbx_seq_one_letter_code
_entity_poly.pdbx_strand_id
1 'polypeptide(L)'
;MPKDEPFSPQLATLGKMLFFDPRLSGNENMNCVTCHNPSFGFETPVPRAVGALGKPINRHAPTVLNVAWVPHFFWDGRSPSLEEQASHPITEPDEMGGHIGAIVERLYMVEDYQRWFDKLFPDAGLSGPTIVKALAAYQRTIVSGWAPFDRWAEGDDYAISQDAKAGFELFTGKAGCANCHSGWNFTDNQFHDIGLYSDDIGRGAVEPENPRARYAFKTPSLRNISYRAPYMHDGLMADLDVVIDHFANGGIQRPSLSPLMHPVDLNDNERRQLIAFLHSLTAEKTKTAMPILPN
;
A
#
# COMPACT_ATOMS: atom_id res chain seq x y z
N MET A 1 2.09 15.80 1.94
CA MET A 1 1.85 16.79 0.86
C MET A 1 3.17 17.47 0.53
N PRO A 2 3.64 17.43 -0.73
CA PRO A 2 4.76 18.27 -1.14
C PRO A 2 4.45 19.73 -0.77
N LYS A 3 5.43 20.46 -0.22
CA LYS A 3 5.24 21.86 0.18
C LYS A 3 4.85 22.76 -1.01
N ASP A 4 5.16 22.32 -2.22
CA ASP A 4 5.08 23.12 -3.44
C ASP A 4 3.86 22.79 -4.32
N GLU A 5 2.96 21.90 -3.86
CA GLU A 5 1.75 21.56 -4.61
C GLU A 5 0.49 21.60 -3.72
N PRO A 6 -0.28 22.70 -3.76
CA PRO A 6 -1.50 22.81 -2.97
C PRO A 6 -2.54 21.77 -3.43
N PHE A 7 -3.31 21.25 -2.47
CA PHE A 7 -4.40 20.32 -2.77
C PHE A 7 -5.40 20.94 -3.75
N SER A 8 -5.76 20.20 -4.80
CA SER A 8 -6.82 20.57 -5.73
C SER A 8 -7.89 19.46 -5.76
N PRO A 9 -9.12 19.73 -5.26
CA PRO A 9 -10.23 18.77 -5.33
C PRO A 9 -10.56 18.36 -6.77
N GLN A 10 -10.46 19.28 -7.72
CA GLN A 10 -10.71 19.02 -9.14
C GLN A 10 -9.63 18.09 -9.71
N LEU A 11 -8.36 18.31 -9.35
CA LEU A 11 -7.26 17.44 -9.78
C LEU A 11 -7.38 16.04 -9.19
N ALA A 12 -7.74 15.93 -7.91
CA ALA A 12 -8.00 14.64 -7.28
C ALA A 12 -9.23 13.94 -7.89
N THR A 13 -10.24 14.69 -8.33
CA THR A 13 -11.40 14.15 -9.05
C THR A 13 -10.99 13.58 -10.42
N LEU A 14 -10.16 14.30 -11.18
CA LEU A 14 -9.57 13.80 -12.42
C LEU A 14 -8.74 12.54 -12.19
N GLY A 15 -7.87 12.56 -11.19
CA GLY A 15 -7.08 11.40 -10.78
C GLY A 15 -7.92 10.20 -10.40
N LYS A 16 -9.04 10.42 -9.70
CA LYS A 16 -9.98 9.36 -9.35
C LYS A 16 -10.62 8.74 -10.58
N MET A 17 -11.04 9.53 -11.55
CA MET A 17 -11.58 8.99 -12.81
C MET A 17 -10.53 8.10 -13.47
N LEU A 18 -9.29 8.60 -13.62
CA LEU A 18 -8.17 7.86 -14.20
C LEU A 18 -7.83 6.56 -13.44
N PHE A 19 -7.83 6.59 -12.11
CA PHE A 19 -7.51 5.43 -11.26
C PHE A 19 -8.50 4.26 -11.47
N PHE A 20 -9.73 4.56 -11.86
CA PHE A 20 -10.79 3.59 -12.14
C PHE A 20 -10.97 3.35 -13.66
N ASP A 21 -10.19 3.99 -14.52
CA ASP A 21 -10.37 3.93 -15.96
C ASP A 21 -9.54 2.81 -16.60
N PRO A 22 -10.18 1.79 -17.22
CA PRO A 22 -9.43 0.71 -17.84
C PRO A 22 -8.65 1.14 -19.08
N ARG A 23 -8.97 2.30 -19.68
CA ARG A 23 -8.29 2.86 -20.85
C ARG A 23 -6.82 3.22 -20.61
N LEU A 24 -6.35 3.17 -19.36
CA LEU A 24 -4.93 3.29 -19.03
C LEU A 24 -4.13 2.00 -19.30
N SER A 25 -4.78 0.84 -19.39
CA SER A 25 -4.10 -0.42 -19.70
C SER A 25 -3.92 -0.62 -21.21
N GLY A 26 -2.95 -1.45 -21.59
CA GLY A 26 -2.70 -1.78 -23.00
C GLY A 26 -3.92 -2.41 -23.66
N ASN A 27 -4.51 -3.39 -22.99
CA ASN A 27 -5.68 -4.16 -23.45
C ASN A 27 -7.04 -3.56 -23.04
N GLU A 28 -7.05 -2.37 -22.43
CA GLU A 28 -8.26 -1.67 -21.99
C GLU A 28 -9.19 -2.50 -21.09
N ASN A 29 -8.61 -3.40 -20.30
CA ASN A 29 -9.33 -4.39 -19.50
C ASN A 29 -9.00 -4.33 -17.99
N MET A 30 -8.12 -3.42 -17.58
CA MET A 30 -7.78 -3.22 -16.17
C MET A 30 -7.40 -1.79 -15.85
N ASN A 31 -7.54 -1.46 -14.57
CA ASN A 31 -7.24 -0.17 -13.98
C ASN A 31 -6.49 -0.36 -12.67
N CYS A 32 -6.17 0.72 -11.95
CA CYS A 32 -5.44 0.63 -10.69
C CYS A 32 -6.22 -0.16 -9.62
N VAL A 33 -7.55 -0.12 -9.66
CA VAL A 33 -8.46 -0.81 -8.72
C VAL A 33 -8.43 -2.33 -8.89
N THR A 34 -8.03 -2.83 -10.07
CA THR A 34 -7.82 -4.28 -10.28
C THR A 34 -6.83 -4.86 -9.27
N CYS A 35 -5.78 -4.10 -8.91
CA CYS A 35 -4.77 -4.52 -7.94
C CYS A 35 -4.89 -3.83 -6.57
N HIS A 36 -5.50 -2.63 -6.53
CA HIS A 36 -5.63 -1.79 -5.33
C HIS A 36 -7.11 -1.51 -5.02
N ASN A 37 -7.84 -2.55 -4.64
CA ASN A 37 -9.28 -2.51 -4.52
C ASN A 37 -9.73 -1.90 -3.18
N PRO A 38 -10.56 -0.84 -3.17
CA PRO A 38 -11.04 -0.20 -1.94
C PRO A 38 -11.73 -1.16 -0.95
N SER A 39 -12.39 -2.21 -1.43
CA SER A 39 -13.05 -3.22 -0.60
C SER A 39 -12.08 -4.14 0.16
N PHE A 40 -10.82 -4.17 -0.25
CA PHE A 40 -9.75 -4.98 0.35
C PHE A 40 -8.63 -4.10 0.88
N GLY A 41 -8.99 -2.97 1.51
CA GLY A 41 -8.01 -2.05 2.09
C GLY A 41 -7.06 -1.43 1.05
N PHE A 42 -7.51 -1.26 -0.20
CA PHE A 42 -6.69 -0.84 -1.34
C PHE A 42 -5.53 -1.79 -1.68
N GLU A 43 -5.73 -3.08 -1.42
CA GLU A 43 -4.89 -4.20 -1.85
C GLU A 43 -5.72 -5.18 -2.70
N THR A 44 -5.28 -6.44 -2.77
CA THR A 44 -5.95 -7.51 -3.50
C THR A 44 -6.12 -8.73 -2.58
N PRO A 45 -7.26 -9.45 -2.62
CA PRO A 45 -7.52 -10.57 -1.71
C PRO A 45 -6.85 -11.89 -2.14
N VAL A 46 -5.81 -11.80 -2.97
CA VAL A 46 -5.09 -12.95 -3.53
C VAL A 46 -3.59 -12.78 -3.31
N PRO A 47 -2.80 -13.87 -3.27
CA PRO A 47 -1.36 -13.77 -3.04
C PRO A 47 -0.65 -12.78 -3.98
N ARG A 48 -0.98 -12.84 -5.27
CA ARG A 48 -0.46 -11.92 -6.29
C ARG A 48 -1.56 -11.61 -7.29
N ALA A 49 -1.72 -10.33 -7.62
CA ALA A 49 -2.69 -9.89 -8.61
C ALA A 49 -2.38 -10.47 -10.00
N VAL A 50 -3.39 -10.61 -10.84
CA VAL A 50 -3.22 -11.05 -12.23
C VAL A 50 -3.17 -9.82 -13.11
N GLY A 51 -2.06 -9.63 -13.85
CA GLY A 51 -1.90 -8.49 -14.76
C GLY A 51 -2.24 -8.80 -16.22
N ALA A 52 -1.78 -7.96 -17.13
CA ALA A 52 -2.26 -7.84 -18.52
C ALA A 52 -2.03 -9.08 -19.37
N LEU A 53 -1.04 -9.89 -19.01
CA LEU A 53 -0.72 -11.15 -19.68
C LEU A 53 -1.49 -12.35 -19.10
N GLY A 54 -2.45 -12.12 -18.20
CA GLY A 54 -3.19 -13.19 -17.53
C GLY A 54 -2.34 -14.03 -16.58
N LYS A 55 -1.19 -13.48 -16.14
CA LYS A 55 -0.25 -14.13 -15.22
C LYS A 55 -0.19 -13.38 -13.88
N PRO A 56 0.07 -14.07 -12.77
CA PRO A 56 0.36 -13.42 -11.50
C PRO A 56 1.59 -12.51 -11.62
N ILE A 57 1.53 -11.31 -11.04
CA ILE A 57 2.67 -10.40 -10.93
C ILE A 57 3.71 -10.94 -9.94
N ASN A 58 4.89 -10.32 -9.88
CA ASN A 58 6.02 -10.83 -9.10
C ASN A 58 5.85 -10.71 -7.57
N ARG A 59 5.13 -9.69 -7.10
CA ARG A 59 4.90 -9.40 -5.67
C ARG A 59 3.42 -9.20 -5.36
N HIS A 60 3.03 -9.39 -4.11
CA HIS A 60 1.73 -8.96 -3.62
C HIS A 60 1.57 -7.44 -3.81
N ALA A 61 0.39 -6.98 -4.23
CA ALA A 61 0.14 -5.56 -4.43
C ALA A 61 0.05 -4.84 -3.07
N PRO A 62 0.94 -3.89 -2.74
CA PRO A 62 0.87 -3.19 -1.46
C PRO A 62 -0.30 -2.20 -1.42
N THR A 63 -0.80 -1.87 -0.23
CA THR A 63 -1.88 -0.89 -0.09
C THR A 63 -1.48 0.49 -0.61
N VAL A 64 -2.45 1.22 -1.18
CA VAL A 64 -2.32 2.66 -1.43
C VAL A 64 -2.93 3.54 -0.34
N LEU A 65 -3.33 2.97 0.81
CA LEU A 65 -3.73 3.74 1.98
C LEU A 65 -2.56 4.56 2.53
N ASN A 66 -2.84 5.82 2.86
CA ASN A 66 -1.94 6.74 3.56
C ASN A 66 -0.62 7.04 2.80
N VAL A 67 -0.58 6.83 1.49
CA VAL A 67 0.64 7.05 0.68
C VAL A 67 1.10 8.50 0.61
N ALA A 68 0.26 9.46 1.02
CA ALA A 68 0.62 10.88 1.12
C ALA A 68 1.73 11.17 2.15
N TRP A 69 2.00 10.23 3.07
CA TRP A 69 3.00 10.34 4.14
C TRP A 69 4.14 9.32 4.02
N VAL A 70 4.20 8.60 2.90
CA VAL A 70 5.22 7.58 2.64
C VAL A 70 6.38 8.21 1.85
N PRO A 71 7.65 7.99 2.24
CA PRO A 71 8.81 8.59 1.57
C PRO A 71 9.30 7.79 0.34
N HIS A 72 9.05 6.49 0.30
CA HIS A 72 9.51 5.58 -0.76
C HIS A 72 8.40 4.61 -1.15
N PHE A 73 8.24 4.35 -2.45
CA PHE A 73 7.17 3.53 -2.99
C PHE A 73 7.67 2.20 -3.56
N PHE A 74 6.74 1.26 -3.76
CA PHE A 74 6.98 -0.19 -3.87
C PHE A 74 7.49 -0.83 -2.56
N TRP A 75 7.52 -2.17 -2.56
CA TRP A 75 8.02 -2.99 -1.45
C TRP A 75 9.52 -2.81 -1.19
N ASP A 76 10.32 -2.59 -2.23
CA ASP A 76 11.78 -2.38 -2.17
C ASP A 76 12.16 -0.88 -2.04
N GLY A 77 11.19 0.01 -2.16
CA GLY A 77 11.41 1.45 -2.05
C GLY A 77 12.15 2.06 -3.23
N ARG A 78 12.14 1.41 -4.40
CA ARG A 78 12.90 1.86 -5.57
C ARG A 78 12.44 3.20 -6.13
N SER A 79 11.19 3.61 -5.86
CA SER A 79 10.64 4.86 -6.37
C SER A 79 10.59 5.96 -5.30
N PRO A 80 11.13 7.17 -5.57
CA PRO A 80 11.17 8.29 -4.63
C PRO A 80 9.91 9.17 -4.65
N SER A 81 8.98 8.98 -5.60
CA SER A 81 7.77 9.81 -5.74
C SER A 81 6.54 9.00 -6.15
N LEU A 82 5.35 9.49 -5.81
CA LEU A 82 4.10 8.86 -6.25
C LEU A 82 3.91 8.95 -7.75
N GLU A 83 4.34 10.05 -8.34
CA GLU A 83 4.29 10.27 -9.78
C GLU A 83 5.13 9.21 -10.51
N GLU A 84 6.38 9.04 -10.11
CA GLU A 84 7.23 8.00 -10.69
C GLU A 84 6.71 6.58 -10.39
N GLN A 85 6.13 6.36 -9.20
CA GLN A 85 5.52 5.07 -8.91
C GLN A 85 4.30 4.81 -9.79
N ALA A 86 3.43 5.79 -10.02
CA ALA A 86 2.20 5.60 -10.77
C ALA A 86 2.44 5.37 -12.27
N SER A 87 3.57 5.86 -12.82
CA SER A 87 3.92 5.60 -14.22
C SER A 87 4.35 4.16 -14.48
N HIS A 88 5.01 3.52 -13.52
CA HIS A 88 5.58 2.17 -13.69
C HIS A 88 4.52 1.08 -13.95
N PRO A 89 3.49 0.86 -13.10
CA PRO A 89 2.43 -0.12 -13.35
C PRO A 89 1.74 0.02 -14.70
N ILE A 90 1.55 1.28 -15.14
CA ILE A 90 0.92 1.59 -16.42
C ILE A 90 1.71 0.98 -17.57
N THR A 91 3.04 1.04 -17.52
CA THR A 91 3.92 0.58 -18.60
C THR A 91 4.48 -0.83 -18.41
N GLU A 92 4.44 -1.38 -17.20
CA GLU A 92 4.99 -2.70 -16.89
C GLU A 92 4.18 -3.80 -17.61
N PRO A 93 4.80 -4.62 -18.50
CA PRO A 93 4.10 -5.63 -19.28
C PRO A 93 3.33 -6.64 -18.45
N ASP A 94 3.89 -7.04 -17.31
CA ASP A 94 3.26 -8.00 -16.39
C ASP A 94 2.12 -7.36 -15.57
N GLU A 95 2.05 -6.03 -15.50
CA GLU A 95 0.98 -5.29 -14.80
C GLU A 95 -0.07 -4.77 -15.79
N MET A 96 -0.04 -3.49 -16.22
CA MET A 96 -1.05 -2.94 -17.14
C MET A 96 -0.66 -2.98 -18.62
N GLY A 97 0.62 -3.19 -18.93
CA GLY A 97 1.13 -3.35 -20.30
C GLY A 97 0.78 -2.22 -21.28
N GLY A 98 0.57 -1.01 -20.76
CA GLY A 98 0.21 0.17 -21.53
C GLY A 98 1.41 0.89 -22.15
N HIS A 99 1.15 1.70 -23.18
CA HIS A 99 2.13 2.60 -23.76
C HIS A 99 1.64 4.04 -23.61
N ILE A 100 2.41 4.90 -22.94
CA ILE A 100 1.96 6.26 -22.57
C ILE A 100 1.48 7.06 -23.79
N GLY A 101 2.18 6.99 -24.93
CA GLY A 101 1.75 7.68 -26.15
C GLY A 101 0.38 7.22 -26.66
N ALA A 102 0.14 5.90 -26.65
CA ALA A 102 -1.13 5.34 -27.10
C ALA A 102 -2.27 5.66 -26.12
N ILE A 103 -1.97 5.68 -24.81
CA ILE A 103 -2.92 6.11 -23.78
C ILE A 103 -3.29 7.58 -23.96
N VAL A 104 -2.31 8.45 -24.23
CA VAL A 104 -2.55 9.87 -24.51
C VAL A 104 -3.46 10.04 -25.73
N GLU A 105 -3.16 9.38 -26.85
CA GLU A 105 -3.99 9.40 -28.05
C GLU A 105 -5.41 8.90 -27.77
N ARG A 106 -5.54 7.78 -27.05
CA ARG A 106 -6.84 7.19 -26.68
C ARG A 106 -7.68 8.13 -25.82
N LEU A 107 -7.09 8.71 -24.76
CA LEU A 107 -7.80 9.64 -23.88
C LEU A 107 -8.10 10.96 -24.59
N TYR A 108 -7.28 11.37 -25.56
CA TYR A 108 -7.57 12.53 -26.41
C TYR A 108 -8.82 12.33 -27.27
N MET A 109 -9.17 11.09 -27.63
CA MET A 109 -10.42 10.81 -28.36
C MET A 109 -11.70 10.97 -27.51
N VAL A 110 -11.57 11.28 -26.21
CA VAL A 110 -12.68 11.47 -25.27
C VAL A 110 -12.82 12.97 -24.99
N GLU A 111 -13.88 13.59 -25.48
CA GLU A 111 -14.06 15.05 -25.43
C GLU A 111 -14.04 15.58 -23.99
N ASP A 112 -14.66 14.87 -23.06
CA ASP A 112 -14.67 15.29 -21.66
C ASP A 112 -13.26 15.26 -21.04
N TYR A 113 -12.39 14.31 -21.41
CA TYR A 113 -11.01 14.31 -20.93
C TYR A 113 -10.23 15.52 -21.45
N GLN A 114 -10.37 15.87 -22.73
CA GLN A 114 -9.75 17.09 -23.26
C GLN A 114 -10.14 18.31 -22.42
N ARG A 115 -11.45 18.50 -22.17
CA ARG A 115 -11.96 19.61 -21.35
C ARG A 115 -11.39 19.60 -19.92
N TRP A 116 -11.29 18.43 -19.29
CA TRP A 116 -10.71 18.30 -17.96
C TRP A 116 -9.24 18.70 -17.93
N PHE A 117 -8.45 18.22 -18.89
CA PHE A 117 -7.02 18.49 -18.95
C PHE A 117 -6.72 19.94 -19.36
N ASP A 118 -7.44 20.52 -20.33
CA ASP A 118 -7.28 21.92 -20.72
C ASP A 118 -7.60 22.87 -19.54
N LYS A 119 -8.62 22.53 -18.75
CA LYS A 119 -9.01 23.31 -17.56
C LYS A 119 -7.96 23.25 -16.46
N LEU A 120 -7.43 22.06 -16.16
CA LEU A 120 -6.53 21.84 -15.02
C LEU A 120 -5.05 22.07 -15.36
N PHE A 121 -4.70 22.00 -16.64
CA PHE A 121 -3.34 22.10 -17.16
C PHE A 121 -3.30 22.96 -18.43
N PRO A 122 -3.64 24.26 -18.36
CA PRO A 122 -3.80 25.12 -19.55
C PRO A 122 -2.54 25.20 -20.44
N ASP A 123 -1.34 25.04 -19.86
CA ASP A 123 -0.07 25.11 -20.59
C ASP A 123 0.47 23.75 -21.03
N ALA A 124 -0.01 22.64 -20.44
CA ALA A 124 0.54 21.29 -20.64
C ALA A 124 -0.45 20.31 -21.27
N GLY A 125 -1.75 20.55 -21.11
CA GLY A 125 -2.83 19.72 -21.64
C GLY A 125 -2.79 18.27 -21.18
N LEU A 126 -3.39 17.40 -21.99
CA LEU A 126 -3.41 15.96 -21.78
C LEU A 126 -2.07 15.36 -22.23
N SER A 127 -1.29 14.86 -21.27
CA SER A 127 0.02 14.26 -21.50
C SER A 127 0.33 13.20 -20.44
N GLY A 128 1.35 12.36 -20.67
CA GLY A 128 1.81 11.39 -19.67
C GLY A 128 2.10 12.01 -18.30
N PRO A 129 2.90 13.10 -18.22
CA PRO A 129 3.15 13.80 -16.96
C PRO A 129 1.90 14.30 -16.25
N THR A 130 0.93 14.88 -16.98
CA THR A 130 -0.30 15.42 -16.36
C THR A 130 -1.26 14.30 -15.92
N ILE A 131 -1.31 13.16 -16.62
CA ILE A 131 -2.04 11.94 -16.21
C ILE A 131 -1.50 11.44 -14.87
N VAL A 132 -0.18 11.25 -14.79
CA VAL A 132 0.50 10.74 -13.61
C VAL A 132 0.35 11.70 -12.42
N LYS A 133 0.42 13.01 -12.68
CA LYS A 133 0.19 14.05 -11.67
C LYS A 133 -1.23 14.01 -11.10
N ALA A 134 -2.25 13.82 -11.96
CA ALA A 134 -3.63 13.66 -11.51
C ALA A 134 -3.81 12.38 -10.67
N LEU A 135 -3.26 11.24 -11.12
CA LEU A 135 -3.28 9.98 -10.36
C LEU A 135 -2.67 10.13 -8.97
N ALA A 136 -1.47 10.72 -8.88
CA ALA A 136 -0.79 10.95 -7.61
C ALA A 136 -1.61 11.89 -6.69
N ALA A 137 -2.25 12.93 -7.23
CA ALA A 137 -3.14 13.80 -6.47
C ALA A 137 -4.32 13.02 -5.86
N TYR A 138 -4.95 12.09 -6.61
CA TYR A 138 -6.00 11.25 -6.06
C TYR A 138 -5.48 10.27 -5.01
N GLN A 139 -4.37 9.58 -5.28
CA GLN A 139 -3.78 8.62 -4.34
C GLN A 139 -3.46 9.25 -2.98
N ARG A 140 -3.05 10.53 -2.96
CA ARG A 140 -2.84 11.29 -1.72
C ARG A 140 -4.11 11.51 -0.89
N THR A 141 -5.29 11.38 -1.48
CA THR A 141 -6.59 11.47 -0.79
C THR A 141 -7.05 10.14 -0.20
N ILE A 142 -6.37 9.04 -0.53
CA ILE A 142 -6.71 7.70 -0.05
C ILE A 142 -6.14 7.55 1.36
N VAL A 143 -6.93 7.93 2.35
CA VAL A 143 -6.55 7.95 3.76
C VAL A 143 -7.36 6.92 4.53
N SER A 144 -6.73 6.22 5.48
CA SER A 144 -7.43 5.30 6.39
C SER A 144 -8.47 6.07 7.21
N GLY A 145 -9.66 5.49 7.36
CA GLY A 145 -10.70 6.05 8.21
C GLY A 145 -10.32 6.03 9.70
N TRP A 146 -11.16 6.67 10.51
CA TRP A 146 -11.02 6.68 11.95
C TRP A 146 -11.33 5.30 12.55
N ALA A 147 -10.33 4.68 13.17
CA ALA A 147 -10.41 3.32 13.70
C ALA A 147 -10.84 3.30 15.19
N PRO A 148 -11.34 2.17 15.71
CA PRO A 148 -11.58 1.98 17.13
C PRO A 148 -10.38 2.35 18.01
N PHE A 149 -9.17 1.98 17.59
CA PHE A 149 -7.94 2.38 18.29
C PHE A 149 -7.78 3.90 18.40
N ASP A 150 -8.14 4.66 17.36
CA ASP A 150 -7.98 6.12 17.37
C ASP A 150 -8.92 6.76 18.40
N ARG A 151 -10.18 6.28 18.48
CA ARG A 151 -11.11 6.71 19.53
C ARG A 151 -10.58 6.41 20.92
N TRP A 152 -10.00 5.22 21.12
CA TRP A 152 -9.40 4.84 22.39
C TRP A 152 -8.21 5.73 22.75
N ALA A 153 -7.33 6.02 21.79
CA ALA A 153 -6.18 6.90 21.99
C ALA A 153 -6.57 8.36 22.33
N GLU A 154 -7.74 8.83 21.85
CA GLU A 154 -8.33 10.13 22.19
C GLU A 154 -9.14 10.13 23.52
N GLY A 155 -9.17 9.01 24.24
CA GLY A 155 -9.76 8.91 25.58
C GLY A 155 -11.13 8.25 25.67
N ASP A 156 -11.67 7.68 24.59
CA ASP A 156 -12.84 6.80 24.67
C ASP A 156 -12.43 5.40 25.17
N ASP A 157 -12.44 5.23 26.50
CA ASP A 157 -12.05 3.98 27.17
C ASP A 157 -12.82 2.74 26.71
N TYR A 158 -13.98 2.89 26.07
CA TYR A 158 -14.81 1.77 25.62
C TYR A 158 -14.71 1.50 24.12
N ALA A 159 -13.89 2.26 23.40
CA ALA A 159 -13.76 2.11 21.95
C ALA A 159 -13.11 0.79 21.53
N ILE A 160 -12.30 0.17 22.39
CA ILE A 160 -11.66 -1.15 22.16
C ILE A 160 -11.86 -2.07 23.36
N SER A 161 -11.77 -3.38 23.13
CA SER A 161 -11.91 -4.39 24.18
C SER A 161 -10.72 -4.41 25.14
N GLN A 162 -10.87 -5.05 26.30
CA GLN A 162 -9.76 -5.30 27.23
C GLN A 162 -8.66 -6.15 26.60
N ASP A 163 -9.02 -7.12 25.76
CA ASP A 163 -8.04 -7.92 25.01
C ASP A 163 -7.24 -7.06 24.02
N ALA A 164 -7.86 -6.08 23.35
CA ALA A 164 -7.15 -5.16 22.47
C ALA A 164 -6.22 -4.21 23.25
N LYS A 165 -6.60 -3.80 24.46
CA LYS A 165 -5.71 -3.00 25.35
C LYS A 165 -4.50 -3.81 25.79
N ALA A 166 -4.70 -5.04 26.27
CA ALA A 166 -3.61 -5.95 26.60
C ALA A 166 -2.74 -6.28 25.37
N GLY A 167 -3.36 -6.41 24.19
CA GLY A 167 -2.67 -6.57 22.92
C GLY A 167 -1.76 -5.39 22.57
N PHE A 168 -2.19 -4.16 22.85
CA PHE A 168 -1.36 -2.97 22.66
C PHE A 168 -0.16 -2.94 23.62
N GLU A 169 -0.33 -3.35 24.87
CA GLU A 169 0.78 -3.50 25.83
C GLU A 169 1.80 -4.55 25.36
N LEU A 170 1.32 -5.69 24.84
CA LEU A 170 2.19 -6.71 24.24
C LEU A 170 2.93 -6.15 23.01
N PHE A 171 2.20 -5.50 22.11
CA PHE A 171 2.71 -4.93 20.86
C PHE A 171 3.82 -3.90 21.09
N THR A 172 3.69 -3.07 22.13
CA THR A 172 4.66 -2.02 22.49
C THR A 172 5.75 -2.51 23.45
N GLY A 173 5.50 -3.59 24.18
CA GLY A 173 6.42 -4.18 25.15
C GLY A 173 6.97 -5.52 24.66
N LYS A 174 6.48 -6.61 25.27
CA LYS A 174 7.02 -7.97 25.13
C LYS A 174 7.21 -8.43 23.68
N ALA A 175 6.24 -8.17 22.81
CA ALA A 175 6.29 -8.61 21.40
C ALA A 175 7.14 -7.68 20.52
N GLY A 176 7.46 -6.46 20.97
CA GLY A 176 8.38 -5.56 20.29
C GLY A 176 7.96 -5.11 18.89
N CYS A 177 6.71 -5.34 18.47
CA CYS A 177 6.22 -5.01 17.13
C CYS A 177 6.32 -3.50 16.82
N ALA A 178 6.16 -2.66 17.86
CA ALA A 178 6.28 -1.21 17.74
C ALA A 178 7.69 -0.72 17.34
N ASN A 179 8.73 -1.57 17.38
CA ASN A 179 10.08 -1.21 16.96
C ASN A 179 10.15 -0.88 15.45
N CYS A 180 9.30 -1.51 14.63
CA CYS A 180 9.14 -1.19 13.21
C CYS A 180 7.78 -0.52 12.93
N HIS A 181 6.74 -0.90 13.67
CA HIS A 181 5.37 -0.41 13.45
C HIS A 181 4.98 0.67 14.46
N SER A 182 5.53 1.87 14.29
CA SER A 182 5.35 3.00 15.20
C SER A 182 4.58 4.18 14.60
N GLY A 183 4.27 5.16 15.45
CA GLY A 183 3.58 6.40 15.07
C GLY A 183 2.12 6.19 14.65
N TRP A 184 1.49 7.27 14.20
CA TRP A 184 0.06 7.26 13.86
C TRP A 184 -0.28 6.29 12.72
N ASN A 185 0.66 6.02 11.81
CA ASN A 185 0.46 5.14 10.66
C ASN A 185 0.97 3.70 10.89
N PHE A 186 1.48 3.37 12.08
CA PHE A 186 2.01 2.04 12.42
C PHE A 186 3.06 1.53 11.42
N THR A 187 4.02 2.39 11.08
CA THR A 187 5.15 2.08 10.20
C THR A 187 6.26 3.10 10.39
N ASP A 188 7.51 2.63 10.41
CA ASP A 188 8.72 3.43 10.35
C ASP A 188 9.13 3.81 8.91
N ASN A 189 8.44 3.24 7.90
CA ASN A 189 8.77 3.28 6.48
C ASN A 189 10.22 2.87 6.15
N GLN A 190 10.89 2.15 7.06
CA GLN A 190 12.23 1.61 6.85
C GLN A 190 12.17 0.23 6.21
N PHE A 191 13.33 -0.31 5.88
CA PHE A 191 13.47 -1.60 5.21
C PHE A 191 14.11 -2.60 6.14
N HIS A 192 13.42 -3.72 6.34
CA HIS A 192 13.87 -4.78 7.24
C HIS A 192 13.79 -6.12 6.53
N ASP A 193 14.84 -6.91 6.69
CA ASP A 193 14.76 -8.33 6.43
C ASP A 193 14.13 -9.01 7.65
N ILE A 194 12.92 -9.54 7.47
CA ILE A 194 12.17 -10.26 8.51
C ILE A 194 12.41 -11.78 8.47
N GLY A 195 13.32 -12.27 7.64
CA GLY A 195 13.70 -13.69 7.60
C GLY A 195 12.70 -14.60 6.89
N LEU A 196 12.02 -14.12 5.83
CA LEU A 196 11.20 -14.97 4.94
C LEU A 196 12.09 -15.81 4.00
N TYR A 197 11.63 -17.03 3.68
CA TYR A 197 12.20 -17.85 2.61
C TYR A 197 11.75 -17.26 1.27
N SER A 198 12.67 -16.59 0.57
CA SER A 198 12.40 -15.98 -0.73
C SER A 198 13.69 -15.82 -1.52
N ASP A 199 13.60 -15.99 -2.84
CA ASP A 199 14.67 -15.64 -3.78
C ASP A 199 14.66 -14.15 -4.14
N ASP A 200 13.60 -13.42 -3.77
CA ASP A 200 13.47 -11.98 -3.98
C ASP A 200 14.39 -11.22 -3.02
N ILE A 201 15.46 -10.65 -3.56
CA ILE A 201 16.46 -9.89 -2.80
C ILE A 201 15.95 -8.52 -2.32
N GLY A 202 14.71 -8.14 -2.64
CA GLY A 202 14.07 -6.94 -2.13
C GLY A 202 14.87 -5.67 -2.43
N ARG A 203 15.09 -4.85 -1.38
CA ARG A 203 15.88 -3.62 -1.47
C ARG A 203 17.35 -3.87 -1.86
N GLY A 204 17.86 -5.10 -1.75
CA GLY A 204 19.20 -5.44 -2.21
C GLY A 204 19.40 -5.21 -3.71
N ALA A 205 18.34 -5.16 -4.51
CA ALA A 205 18.42 -4.74 -5.92
C ALA A 205 18.67 -3.23 -6.09
N VAL A 206 18.24 -2.42 -5.12
CA VAL A 206 18.43 -0.96 -5.09
C VAL A 206 19.75 -0.60 -4.41
N GLU A 207 20.17 -1.35 -3.40
CA GLU A 207 21.38 -1.14 -2.62
C GLU A 207 22.26 -2.42 -2.58
N PRO A 208 22.89 -2.83 -3.68
CA PRO A 208 23.64 -4.09 -3.78
C PRO A 208 24.85 -4.17 -2.83
N GLU A 209 25.45 -3.02 -2.52
CA GLU A 209 26.62 -2.92 -1.64
C GLU A 209 26.25 -2.91 -0.14
N ASN A 210 24.95 -2.90 0.20
CA ASN A 210 24.47 -2.91 1.58
C ASN A 210 24.00 -4.33 1.95
N PRO A 211 24.77 -5.11 2.73
CA PRO A 211 24.36 -6.46 3.12
C PRO A 211 23.03 -6.51 3.86
N ARG A 212 22.66 -5.44 4.58
CA ARG A 212 21.39 -5.34 5.32
C ARG A 212 20.19 -5.06 4.42
N ALA A 213 20.40 -4.55 3.21
CA ALA A 213 19.32 -4.33 2.25
C ALA A 213 18.85 -5.62 1.58
N ARG A 214 19.68 -6.67 1.59
CA ARG A 214 19.36 -7.94 0.95
C ARG A 214 18.17 -8.60 1.65
N TYR A 215 17.15 -8.96 0.88
CA TYR A 215 15.85 -9.47 1.36
C TYR A 215 15.06 -8.51 2.26
N ALA A 216 15.49 -7.25 2.33
CA ALA A 216 14.79 -6.24 3.12
C ALA A 216 13.63 -5.64 2.32
N PHE A 217 12.50 -5.48 2.98
CA PHE A 217 11.31 -4.86 2.42
C PHE A 217 10.80 -3.77 3.34
N LYS A 218 10.11 -2.80 2.75
CA LYS A 218 9.53 -1.68 3.48
C LYS A 218 8.52 -2.18 4.50
N THR A 219 8.60 -1.70 5.73
CA THR A 219 7.57 -1.94 6.75
C THR A 219 6.23 -1.37 6.28
N PRO A 220 5.20 -2.20 6.01
CA PRO A 220 3.89 -1.69 5.63
C PRO A 220 3.19 -1.08 6.84
N SER A 221 2.29 -0.11 6.60
CA SER A 221 1.36 0.34 7.63
C SER A 221 0.45 -0.81 8.08
N LEU A 222 0.11 -0.86 9.38
CA LEU A 222 -0.88 -1.79 9.92
C LEU A 222 -2.33 -1.23 9.88
N ARG A 223 -2.53 -0.02 9.34
CA ARG A 223 -3.88 0.55 9.17
C ARG A 223 -4.72 -0.34 8.26
N ASN A 224 -5.98 -0.57 8.66
CA ASN A 224 -6.93 -1.44 7.95
C ASN A 224 -6.45 -2.87 7.70
N ILE A 225 -5.56 -3.41 8.54
CA ILE A 225 -4.96 -4.74 8.35
C ILE A 225 -5.98 -5.89 8.30
N SER A 226 -7.19 -5.72 8.84
CA SER A 226 -8.23 -6.75 8.81
C SER A 226 -8.81 -7.00 7.40
N TYR A 227 -8.61 -6.08 6.45
CA TYR A 227 -9.12 -6.22 5.08
C TYR A 227 -8.04 -6.62 4.06
N ARG A 228 -6.84 -6.95 4.55
CA ARG A 228 -5.58 -6.89 3.81
C ARG A 228 -4.82 -8.22 3.80
N ALA A 229 -5.55 -9.30 4.00
CA ALA A 229 -5.02 -10.63 3.76
C ALA A 229 -5.05 -10.94 2.25
N PRO A 230 -4.10 -11.74 1.74
CA PRO A 230 -2.96 -12.33 2.45
C PRO A 230 -1.81 -11.33 2.67
N TYR A 231 -0.88 -11.65 3.55
CA TYR A 231 0.17 -10.74 4.03
C TYR A 231 1.55 -11.01 3.41
N MET A 232 2.46 -10.06 3.64
CA MET A 232 3.84 -9.99 3.16
C MET A 232 3.98 -9.63 1.68
N HIS A 233 5.23 -9.38 1.25
CA HIS A 233 5.55 -9.01 -0.12
C HIS A 233 5.27 -10.12 -1.15
N ASP A 234 5.17 -11.37 -0.71
CA ASP A 234 4.92 -12.55 -1.54
C ASP A 234 3.46 -13.04 -1.46
N GLY A 235 2.68 -12.52 -0.50
CA GLY A 235 1.28 -12.86 -0.29
C GLY A 235 1.07 -14.28 0.24
N LEU A 236 2.07 -14.90 0.87
CA LEU A 236 2.00 -16.31 1.27
C LEU A 236 1.43 -16.55 2.67
N MET A 237 1.29 -15.52 3.49
CA MET A 237 0.71 -15.64 4.84
C MET A 237 -0.79 -15.38 4.80
N ALA A 238 -1.60 -16.41 5.04
CA ALA A 238 -3.04 -16.35 4.84
C ALA A 238 -3.79 -15.49 5.88
N ASP A 239 -3.29 -15.45 7.11
CA ASP A 239 -3.95 -14.80 8.25
C ASP A 239 -2.93 -14.22 9.25
N LEU A 240 -3.45 -13.51 10.26
CA LEU A 240 -2.63 -12.88 11.30
C LEU A 240 -1.99 -13.88 12.27
N ASP A 241 -2.56 -15.08 12.41
CA ASP A 241 -1.96 -16.12 13.25
C ASP A 241 -0.64 -16.59 12.65
N VAL A 242 -0.60 -16.86 11.34
CA VAL A 242 0.62 -17.21 10.61
C VAL A 242 1.64 -16.07 10.64
N VAL A 243 1.19 -14.81 10.54
CA VAL A 243 2.07 -13.65 10.66
C VAL A 243 2.71 -13.58 12.05
N ILE A 244 1.93 -13.72 13.10
CA ILE A 244 2.44 -13.68 14.49
C ILE A 244 3.37 -14.87 14.74
N ASP A 245 3.07 -16.06 14.23
CA ASP A 245 3.97 -17.22 14.31
C ASP A 245 5.34 -16.95 13.69
N HIS A 246 5.37 -16.32 12.52
CA HIS A 246 6.62 -15.98 11.85
C HIS A 246 7.49 -15.05 12.71
N PHE A 247 6.89 -13.98 13.25
CA PHE A 247 7.60 -13.05 14.11
C PHE A 247 8.00 -13.66 15.45
N ALA A 248 7.13 -14.46 16.08
CA ALA A 248 7.43 -15.16 17.33
C ALA A 248 8.58 -16.17 17.19
N ASN A 249 8.75 -16.77 16.01
CA ASN A 249 9.87 -17.66 15.69
C ASN A 249 11.18 -16.91 15.37
N GLY A 250 11.14 -15.60 15.15
CA GLY A 250 12.31 -14.76 14.85
C GLY A 250 12.83 -14.84 13.41
N GLY A 251 12.15 -15.59 12.52
CA GLY A 251 12.53 -15.74 11.11
C GLY A 251 13.86 -16.48 10.86
N ILE A 252 14.22 -16.64 9.59
CA ILE A 252 15.46 -17.29 9.17
C ILE A 252 16.67 -16.47 9.56
N GLN A 253 17.60 -17.10 10.27
CA GLN A 253 18.88 -16.49 10.63
C GLN A 253 19.79 -16.37 9.41
N ARG A 254 20.11 -15.13 9.03
CA ARG A 254 21.04 -14.79 7.95
C ARG A 254 21.69 -13.42 8.17
N PRO A 255 22.80 -13.09 7.49
CA PRO A 255 23.54 -11.84 7.73
C PRO A 255 22.71 -10.55 7.57
N SER A 256 21.71 -10.57 6.69
CA SER A 256 20.83 -9.42 6.44
C SER A 256 19.74 -9.25 7.51
N LEU A 257 19.36 -10.33 8.23
CA LEU A 257 18.22 -10.37 9.15
C LEU A 257 18.24 -9.20 10.12
N SER A 258 17.15 -8.43 10.17
CA SER A 258 17.06 -7.25 11.04
C SER A 258 17.41 -7.61 12.48
N PRO A 259 18.24 -6.82 13.19
CA PRO A 259 18.57 -7.07 14.60
C PRO A 259 17.36 -6.95 15.53
N LEU A 260 16.24 -6.41 15.03
CA LEU A 260 14.97 -6.34 15.74
C LEU A 260 14.22 -7.69 15.74
N MET A 261 14.56 -8.60 14.81
CA MET A 261 13.98 -9.95 14.76
C MET A 261 14.62 -10.83 15.82
N HIS A 262 13.82 -11.24 16.79
CA HIS A 262 14.22 -12.18 17.83
C HIS A 262 13.01 -13.04 18.22
N PRO A 263 13.23 -14.30 18.66
CA PRO A 263 12.14 -15.12 19.13
C PRO A 263 11.43 -14.49 20.33
N VAL A 264 10.11 -14.57 20.35
CA VAL A 264 9.27 -14.12 21.45
C VAL A 264 8.35 -15.27 21.83
N ASP A 265 8.41 -15.68 23.10
CA ASP A 265 7.49 -16.68 23.63
C ASP A 265 6.11 -16.05 23.86
N LEU A 266 5.13 -16.38 23.02
CA LEU A 266 3.75 -15.91 23.12
C LEU A 266 2.84 -17.09 23.42
N ASN A 267 2.10 -17.03 24.52
CA ASN A 267 1.04 -18.00 24.76
C ASN A 267 -0.23 -17.68 23.95
N ASP A 268 -1.17 -18.63 23.90
CA ASP A 268 -2.41 -18.50 23.12
C ASP A 268 -3.25 -17.27 23.52
N ASN A 269 -3.22 -16.87 24.79
CA ASN A 269 -3.93 -15.69 25.25
C ASN A 269 -3.29 -14.40 24.74
N GLU A 270 -1.97 -14.29 24.83
CA GLU A 270 -1.20 -13.15 24.32
C GLU A 270 -1.35 -12.99 22.81
N ARG A 271 -1.35 -14.11 22.07
CA ARG A 271 -1.64 -14.11 20.63
C ARG A 271 -3.02 -13.54 20.31
N ARG A 272 -4.07 -14.03 20.97
CA ARG A 272 -5.44 -13.53 20.77
C ARG A 272 -5.54 -12.03 21.10
N GLN A 273 -4.83 -11.58 22.12
CA GLN A 273 -4.78 -10.17 22.51
C GLN A 273 -4.10 -9.31 21.44
N LEU A 274 -2.95 -9.74 20.90
CA LEU A 274 -2.29 -9.07 19.78
C LEU A 274 -3.21 -8.97 18.55
N ILE A 275 -3.91 -10.06 18.20
CA ILE A 275 -4.86 -10.06 17.08
C ILE A 275 -6.02 -9.09 17.34
N ALA A 276 -6.58 -9.09 18.56
CA ALA A 276 -7.62 -8.14 18.95
C ALA A 276 -7.16 -6.67 18.80
N PHE A 277 -5.90 -6.39 19.17
CA PHE A 277 -5.29 -5.08 18.95
C PHE A 277 -5.16 -4.76 17.45
N LEU A 278 -4.63 -5.67 16.63
CA LEU A 278 -4.48 -5.44 15.19
C LEU A 278 -5.82 -5.18 14.50
N HIS A 279 -6.88 -5.89 14.90
CA HIS A 279 -8.23 -5.64 14.39
C HIS A 279 -8.75 -4.24 14.76
N SER A 280 -8.36 -3.71 15.92
CA SER A 280 -8.75 -2.35 16.35
C SER A 280 -8.15 -1.23 15.48
N LEU A 281 -7.15 -1.55 14.63
CA LEU A 281 -6.52 -0.62 13.69
C LEU A 281 -7.30 -0.45 12.37
N THR A 282 -8.46 -1.09 12.27
CA THR A 282 -9.30 -1.10 11.07
C THR A 282 -10.53 -0.23 11.28
N ALA A 283 -10.74 0.75 10.40
CA ALA A 283 -11.94 1.57 10.43
C ALA A 283 -13.19 0.75 10.10
N GLU A 284 -14.27 0.95 10.86
CA GLU A 284 -15.48 0.13 10.78
C GLU A 284 -16.12 0.16 9.38
N LYS A 285 -16.11 1.30 8.69
CA LYS A 285 -16.62 1.45 7.31
C LYS A 285 -15.91 2.59 6.57
N THR A 286 -15.20 2.27 5.50
CA THR A 286 -14.76 3.24 4.49
C THR A 286 -15.69 3.17 3.28
N LYS A 287 -16.16 4.33 2.78
CA LYS A 287 -16.96 4.40 1.55
C LYS A 287 -16.14 5.04 0.46
N THR A 288 -15.95 4.31 -0.64
CA THR A 288 -15.34 4.86 -1.86
C THR A 288 -16.40 4.88 -2.94
N ALA A 289 -16.91 6.07 -3.27
CA ALA A 289 -17.85 6.21 -4.37
C ALA A 289 -17.15 5.88 -5.71
N MET A 290 -17.76 5.08 -6.55
CA MET A 290 -17.27 4.86 -7.92
C MET A 290 -17.38 6.16 -8.73
N PRO A 291 -16.36 6.55 -9.51
CA PRO A 291 -16.49 7.68 -10.41
C PRO A 291 -17.36 7.32 -11.62
N ILE A 292 -18.01 8.32 -12.20
CA ILE A 292 -18.52 8.24 -13.57
C ILE A 292 -17.32 8.60 -14.47
N LEU A 293 -16.95 7.72 -15.39
CA LEU A 293 -15.84 7.97 -16.29
C LEU A 293 -16.24 9.00 -17.38
N PRO A 294 -15.31 9.87 -17.80
CA PRO A 294 -15.50 10.77 -18.95
C PRO A 294 -15.83 9.98 -20.22
N ASN A 295 -16.77 10.47 -21.02
CA ASN A 295 -17.20 9.86 -22.28
C ASN A 295 -17.16 10.86 -23.44
#